data_AF-A0AAN5D7M3-F1
#
_entry.id   AF-A0AAN5D7M3-F1
#
_cell.length_a   1.000
_cell.length_b   1.000
_cell.length_c   1.000
_cell.angle_alpha   90.00
_cell.angle_beta   90.00
_cell.angle_gamma   90.00
#
_symmetry.space_group_name_H-M   'P 1'
#
loop_
_entity.id
_entity.type
_entity.pdbx_description
1 polymer ?
#
loop_
_entity_poly.entity_id
_entity_poly.type
_entity_poly.pdbx_seq_one_letter_code
_entity_poly.pdbx_strand_id
1 'polypeptide(L)'
;SVTDVQAVSTLGAMIFIIFMMTGTIGLVNMFVMIVMHQFEAVRNHEHNQTNDYEVMQHIWSKLLKSVGLYERNDEPNGDFPNYLEQGSAVEVLEKQVNDLALIVDNIREVREEDVEE
;
A
#
# COMPACT_ATOMS: atom_id res chain seq x y z
N SER A 1 53.13 6.24 44.51
CA SER A 1 52.45 6.19 45.82
C SER A 1 51.11 5.47 45.67
N VAL A 2 50.54 4.90 46.74
CA VAL A 2 49.19 4.26 46.73
C VAL A 2 48.11 5.24 46.22
N THR A 3 48.29 6.53 46.49
CA THR A 3 47.43 7.62 46.00
C THR A 3 47.43 7.77 44.49
N ASP A 4 48.56 7.53 43.81
CA ASP A 4 48.64 7.65 42.34
C ASP A 4 47.88 6.51 41.67
N VAL A 5 47.97 5.30 42.24
CA VAL A 5 47.24 4.12 41.75
C VAL A 5 45.73 4.32 41.89
N GLN A 6 45.28 4.88 43.02
CA GLN A 6 43.87 5.18 43.24
C GLN A 6 43.34 6.28 42.31
N ALA A 7 44.14 7.32 42.04
CA ALA A 7 43.78 8.39 41.13
C ALA A 7 43.61 7.89 39.69
N VAL A 8 44.56 7.08 39.21
CA VAL A 8 44.50 6.46 37.87
C VAL A 8 43.29 5.52 37.75
N SER A 9 43.04 4.69 38.77
CA SER A 9 41.90 3.77 38.77
C SER A 9 40.55 4.51 38.75
N THR A 10 40.43 5.59 39.51
CA THR A 10 39.21 6.41 39.55
C THR A 10 38.97 7.11 38.21
N LEU A 11 40.02 7.68 37.63
CA LEU A 11 39.93 8.36 36.34
C LEU A 11 39.58 7.39 35.20
N GLY A 12 40.17 6.19 35.20
CA GLY A 12 39.81 5.12 34.25
C GLY A 12 38.34 4.70 34.37
N ALA A 13 37.84 4.52 35.59
CA ALA A 13 36.44 4.18 35.83
C ALA A 13 35.48 5.29 35.33
N MET A 14 35.82 6.56 35.56
CA MET A 14 35.02 7.70 35.09
C MET A 14 34.94 7.75 33.56
N ILE A 15 36.07 7.58 32.88
CA ILE A 15 36.12 7.55 31.41
C ILE A 15 35.28 6.39 30.86
N PHE A 16 35.39 5.21 31.49
CA PHE A 16 34.61 4.04 31.10
C PHE A 16 33.10 4.28 31.24
N ILE A 17 32.65 4.86 32.36
CA ILE A 17 31.23 5.18 32.58
C ILE A 17 30.73 6.20 31.54
N ILE A 18 31.51 7.24 31.26
CA ILE A 18 31.15 8.25 30.26
C ILE A 18 31.03 7.60 28.87
N PHE A 19 32.00 6.76 28.49
CA PHE A 19 31.96 6.04 27.23
C PHE A 19 30.73 5.12 27.11
N MET A 20 30.43 4.37 28.17
CA MET A 20 29.25 3.49 28.22
C MET A 20 27.94 4.28 28.13
N MET A 21 27.85 5.42 28.81
CA MET A 21 26.68 6.31 28.76
C MET A 21 26.48 6.90 27.37
N THR A 22 27.54 7.48 26.78
CA THR A 22 27.49 8.05 25.43
C THR A 22 27.21 6.99 24.38
N GLY A 23 27.84 5.81 24.50
CA GLY A 23 27.61 4.67 23.61
C GLY A 23 26.16 4.17 23.70
N THR A 24 25.62 4.01 24.91
CA THR A 24 24.23 3.55 25.08
C THR A 24 23.25 4.58 24.54
N ILE A 25 23.40 5.86 24.87
CA ILE A 25 22.51 6.92 24.39
C ILE A 25 22.59 7.04 22.86
N GLY A 26 23.80 7.08 22.30
CA GLY A 26 24.01 7.20 20.87
C GLY A 26 23.52 5.99 20.07
N LEU A 27 23.88 4.78 20.51
CA LEU A 27 23.48 3.54 19.83
C LEU A 27 21.97 3.30 19.93
N VAL A 28 21.35 3.56 21.08
CA VAL A 28 19.89 3.42 21.22
C VAL A 28 19.17 4.45 20.35
N ASN A 29 19.60 5.71 20.34
CA ASN A 29 18.99 6.74 19.50
C ASN A 29 19.15 6.41 18.00
N MET A 30 20.31 5.91 17.59
CA MET A 30 20.55 5.45 16.22
C MET A 30 19.69 4.23 15.88
N PHE A 31 19.57 3.26 16.79
CA PHE A 31 18.74 2.08 16.61
C PHE A 31 17.26 2.47 16.43
N VAL A 32 16.73 3.34 17.30
CA VAL A 32 15.36 3.85 17.20
C VAL A 32 15.16 4.59 15.87
N MET A 33 16.14 5.40 15.43
CA MET A 33 16.07 6.08 14.14
C MET A 33 15.99 5.10 12.96
N ILE A 34 16.82 4.06 12.94
CA ILE A 34 16.81 3.03 11.89
C ILE A 34 15.46 2.31 11.87
N VAL A 35 14.97 1.91 13.03
CA VAL A 35 13.68 1.23 13.17
C VAL A 35 12.56 2.14 12.66
N MET A 36 12.51 3.39 13.11
CA MET A 36 11.49 4.35 12.68
C MET A 36 11.54 4.63 11.18
N HIS A 37 12.74 4.75 10.59
CA HIS A 37 12.90 4.92 9.15
C HIS A 37 12.32 3.72 8.38
N GLN A 38 12.62 2.49 8.82
CA GLN A 38 12.07 1.30 8.15
C GLN A 38 10.56 1.21 8.32
N PHE A 39 10.03 1.54 9.50
CA PHE A 39 8.58 1.61 9.72
C PHE A 39 7.92 2.69 8.87
N GLU A 40 8.53 3.86 8.72
CA GLU A 40 8.01 4.94 7.89
C GLU A 40 8.06 4.60 6.41
N ALA A 41 9.13 3.93 5.95
CA ALA A 41 9.21 3.40 4.59
C ALA A 41 8.07 2.43 4.33
N VAL A 42 7.80 1.48 5.23
CA VAL A 42 6.67 0.54 5.10
C VAL A 42 5.32 1.28 5.15
N ARG A 43 5.17 2.26 6.05
CA ARG A 43 3.92 3.04 6.18
C ARG A 43 3.62 3.88 4.94
N ASN A 44 4.63 4.49 4.33
CA ASN A 44 4.46 5.31 3.12
C ASN A 44 4.29 4.48 1.86
N HIS A 45 4.44 3.14 1.93
CA HIS A 45 4.05 2.23 0.86
C HIS A 45 2.62 1.71 1.08
N GLU A 46 1.67 2.62 1.25
CA GLU A 46 0.23 2.31 1.28
C GLU A 46 -0.21 1.63 -0.04
N HIS A 47 0.48 1.92 -1.15
CA HIS A 47 0.23 1.31 -2.46
C HIS A 47 0.61 -0.17 -2.56
N ASN A 48 1.37 -0.71 -1.59
CA ASN A 48 1.69 -2.14 -1.49
C ASN A 48 0.94 -2.84 -0.33
N GLN A 49 -0.14 -2.25 0.19
CA GLN A 49 -1.13 -3.01 0.96
C GLN A 49 -1.88 -3.95 0.01
N THR A 50 -1.24 -5.07 -0.31
CA THR A 50 -1.69 -6.15 -1.19
C THR A 50 -3.03 -6.80 -0.81
N ASN A 51 -3.69 -6.36 0.26
CA ASN A 51 -4.95 -6.91 0.71
C ASN A 51 -6.18 -6.15 0.18
N ASP A 52 -6.05 -4.89 -0.23
CA ASP A 52 -7.22 -4.09 -0.62
C ASP A 52 -7.68 -4.39 -2.06
N TYR A 53 -6.75 -4.79 -2.93
CA TYR A 53 -7.07 -5.25 -4.28
C TYR A 53 -7.87 -6.56 -4.26
N GLU A 54 -7.51 -7.51 -3.38
CA GLU A 54 -8.23 -8.78 -3.23
C GLU A 54 -9.66 -8.54 -2.75
N VAL A 55 -9.83 -7.68 -1.75
CA VAL A 55 -11.16 -7.35 -1.22
C VAL A 55 -12.02 -6.64 -2.26
N MET A 56 -11.45 -5.67 -3.00
CA MET A 56 -12.19 -4.96 -4.04
C MET A 56 -12.58 -5.91 -5.19
N GLN A 57 -11.68 -6.80 -5.63
CA GLN A 57 -11.98 -7.80 -6.65
C GLN A 57 -13.05 -8.81 -6.17
N HIS A 58 -13.03 -9.18 -4.89
CA HIS A 58 -14.07 -10.04 -4.29
C HIS A 58 -15.43 -9.34 -4.17
N ILE A 59 -15.45 -8.04 -3.89
CA ILE A 59 -16.70 -7.26 -3.86
C ILE A 59 -17.24 -7.10 -5.28
N TRP A 60 -16.37 -6.75 -6.24
CA TRP A 60 -16.73 -6.56 -7.64
C TRP A 60 -17.29 -7.84 -8.28
N SER A 61 -16.61 -8.97 -8.10
CA SER A 61 -17.07 -10.28 -8.60
C SER A 61 -18.42 -10.71 -7.98
N LYS A 62 -18.67 -10.41 -6.69
CA LYS A 62 -19.98 -10.65 -6.06
C LYS A 62 -21.07 -9.73 -6.59
N LEU A 63 -20.73 -8.48 -6.91
CA LEU A 63 -21.66 -7.49 -7.44
C LEU A 63 -22.04 -7.84 -8.90
N LEU A 64 -21.07 -8.16 -9.74
CA LEU A 64 -21.30 -8.64 -11.12
C LEU A 64 -22.17 -9.91 -11.14
N LYS A 65 -21.92 -10.84 -10.21
CA LYS A 65 -22.76 -12.04 -10.03
C LYS A 65 -24.20 -11.70 -9.62
N SER A 66 -24.41 -10.64 -8.85
CA SER A 66 -25.75 -10.20 -8.43
C SER A 66 -26.54 -9.52 -9.55
N VAL A 67 -25.86 -8.89 -10.51
CA VAL A 67 -26.46 -8.21 -11.67
C VAL A 67 -26.66 -9.16 -12.86
N GLY A 68 -26.20 -10.41 -12.77
CA GLY A 68 -26.41 -11.45 -13.79
C GLY A 68 -25.47 -11.36 -15.00
N LEU A 69 -24.43 -10.52 -14.93
CA LEU A 69 -23.42 -10.29 -15.98
C LEU A 69 -22.08 -10.99 -15.66
N TYR A 70 -22.13 -12.17 -15.04
CA TYR A 70 -20.92 -12.93 -14.70
C TYR A 70 -20.46 -13.74 -15.92
N GLU A 71 -19.53 -13.18 -16.71
CA GLU A 71 -18.84 -13.92 -17.78
C GLU A 71 -17.54 -14.56 -17.26
N ARG A 72 -17.23 -15.73 -17.81
CA ARG A 72 -16.14 -16.64 -17.40
C ARG A 72 -14.71 -16.07 -17.55
N ASN A 73 -14.56 -14.82 -18.00
CA ASN A 73 -13.28 -14.13 -18.10
C ASN A 73 -12.83 -13.49 -16.77
N ASP A 74 -13.67 -13.51 -15.73
CA ASP A 74 -13.37 -13.05 -14.36
C ASP A 74 -12.69 -14.13 -13.47
N GLU A 75 -12.01 -15.11 -14.08
CA GLU A 75 -11.11 -15.97 -13.32
C GLU A 75 -9.85 -15.16 -12.96
N PRO A 76 -9.46 -15.06 -11.67
CA PRO A 76 -8.25 -14.36 -11.30
C PRO A 76 -7.08 -15.15 -11.87
N ASN A 77 -6.50 -14.65 -12.97
CA ASN A 77 -5.24 -15.15 -13.51
C ASN A 77 -4.16 -14.95 -12.45
N GLY A 78 -3.92 -15.97 -11.63
CA GLY A 78 -2.70 -16.10 -10.86
C GLY A 78 -1.51 -16.16 -11.81
N ASP A 79 -0.49 -15.36 -11.52
CA ASP A 79 0.81 -15.31 -12.21
C ASP A 79 0.86 -14.70 -13.63
N PHE A 80 0.48 -13.43 -13.76
CA PHE A 80 1.07 -12.60 -14.82
C PHE A 80 1.73 -11.32 -14.26
N PRO A 81 3.03 -11.10 -14.53
CA PRO A 81 3.74 -9.91 -14.08
C PRO A 81 3.14 -8.66 -14.73
N ASN A 82 2.98 -7.61 -13.92
CA ASN A 82 2.47 -6.30 -14.32
C ASN A 82 3.25 -5.70 -15.49
N TYR A 83 2.62 -5.66 -16.67
CA TYR A 83 2.99 -4.75 -17.77
C TYR A 83 1.91 -3.68 -18.02
N LEU A 84 0.87 -3.60 -17.17
CA LEU A 84 -0.23 -2.64 -17.33
C LEU A 84 0.05 -1.29 -16.67
N GLU A 85 1.29 -0.83 -16.80
CA GLU A 85 1.65 0.59 -16.83
C GLU A 85 1.31 1.20 -18.22
N GLN A 86 0.29 0.67 -18.91
CA GLN A 86 -0.11 1.12 -20.23
C GLN A 86 -1.49 1.75 -20.13
N GLY A 87 -1.50 3.06 -19.80
CA GLY A 87 -2.69 3.91 -19.68
C GLY A 87 -3.67 3.84 -20.87
N SER A 88 -3.24 3.28 -22.00
CA SER A 88 -4.10 2.97 -23.14
C SER A 88 -5.23 1.98 -22.83
N ALA A 89 -5.02 0.96 -22.00
CA ALA A 89 -6.07 -0.03 -21.73
C ALA A 89 -7.19 0.55 -20.85
N VAL A 90 -6.81 1.38 -19.89
CA VAL A 90 -7.74 2.09 -19.00
C VAL A 90 -8.53 3.15 -19.78
N GLU A 91 -7.88 3.92 -20.66
CA GLU A 91 -8.57 4.89 -21.53
C GLU A 91 -9.54 4.21 -22.50
N VAL A 92 -9.18 3.05 -23.06
CA VAL A 92 -10.07 2.29 -23.94
C VAL A 92 -11.28 1.75 -23.17
N LEU A 93 -11.08 1.27 -21.94
CA LEU A 93 -12.16 0.81 -21.08
C LEU A 93 -13.08 1.95 -20.65
N GLU A 94 -12.53 3.11 -20.28
CA GLU A 94 -13.32 4.29 -19.93
C GLU A 94 -14.18 4.78 -21.11
N LYS A 95 -13.60 4.75 -22.32
CA LYS A 95 -14.35 5.07 -23.54
C LYS A 95 -15.48 4.08 -23.80
N GLN A 96 -15.23 2.78 -23.65
CA GLN A 96 -16.25 1.75 -23.85
C GLN A 96 -17.39 1.85 -22.82
N VAL A 97 -17.08 2.19 -21.57
CA VAL A 97 -18.11 2.41 -20.53
C VAL A 97 -18.97 3.63 -20.85
N ASN A 98 -18.37 4.73 -21.29
CA ASN A 98 -19.11 5.94 -21.67
C ASN A 98 -20.01 5.71 -22.90
N ASP A 99 -19.51 5.00 -23.92
CA ASP A 99 -20.32 4.64 -25.09
C ASP A 99 -21.51 3.75 -24.68
N LEU A 100 -21.30 2.82 -23.73
CA LEU A 100 -22.35 1.94 -23.24
C LEU A 100 -23.43 2.70 -22.44
N ALA A 101 -23.03 3.69 -21.64
CA ALA A 101 -23.98 4.54 -20.91
C ALA A 101 -24.92 5.29 -21.85
N LEU A 102 -24.37 5.82 -22.96
CA LEU A 102 -25.15 6.49 -24.02
C LEU A 102 -26.14 5.54 -24.70
N ILE A 103 -25.76 4.29 -24.94
CA ILE A 103 -26.65 3.29 -25.54
C ILE A 103 -27.78 2.93 -24.56
N VAL A 104 -27.48 2.81 -23.26
CA VAL A 104 -28.47 2.52 -22.23
C VAL A 104 -29.49 3.66 -22.10
N ASP A 105 -29.03 4.91 -22.12
CA ASP A 105 -29.93 6.07 -22.05
C ASP A 105 -30.83 6.16 -23.29
N ASN A 106 -30.28 5.93 -24.50
CA ASN A 106 -31.10 5.88 -25.72
C ASN A 106 -32.14 4.76 -25.69
N ILE A 107 -31.79 3.57 -25.19
CA ILE A 107 -32.75 2.45 -25.06
C ILE A 107 -33.83 2.80 -24.03
N ARG A 108 -33.48 3.51 -22.96
CA ARG A 108 -34.44 3.95 -21.96
C ARG A 108 -35.41 4.99 -22.53
N GLU A 109 -34.92 5.94 -23.32
CA GLU A 109 -35.74 6.98 -23.95
C GLU A 109 -36.72 6.36 -24.96
N VAL A 110 -36.26 5.43 -25.81
CA VAL A 110 -37.14 4.68 -26.73
C VAL A 110 -38.21 3.88 -25.98
N ARG A 111 -37.88 3.32 -24.81
CA ARG A 111 -38.84 2.59 -23.98
C ARG A 111 -39.88 3.49 -23.30
N GLU A 112 -39.56 4.76 -23.08
CA GLU A 112 -40.50 5.74 -22.52
C GLU A 112 -41.45 6.28 -23.63
N GLU A 113 -41.02 6.34 -24.89
CA GLU A 113 -41.88 6.70 -26.04
C GLU A 113 -42.92 5.62 -26.41
N ASP A 114 -42.59 4.32 -26.29
CA ASP A 114 -43.52 3.21 -26.59
C ASP A 114 -44.65 3.03 -25.54
N VAL A 115 -44.67 3.82 -24.46
CA VAL A 115 -45.67 3.74 -23.38
C VAL A 115 -46.73 4.85 -23.49
N GLU A 116 -46.57 5.84 -24.38
CA GLU A 116 -47.52 6.95 -24.56
C GLU A 116 -48.39 6.88 -25.84
N GLU A 117 -48.45 5.75 -26.57
CA GLU A 117 -49.46 5.51 -27.63
C GLU A 117 -50.59 4.55 -27.23
#